data_AF-A0A3D8SVT9-F1
#
_entry.id   AF-A0A3D8SVT9-F1
#
_cell.length_a   1.000
_cell.length_b   1.000
_cell.length_c   1.000
_cell.angle_alpha   90.00
_cell.angle_beta   90.00
_cell.angle_gamma   90.00
#
_symmetry.space_group_name_H-M   'P 1'
#
loop_
_entity.id
_entity.type
_entity.pdbx_description
1 polymer ?
#
loop_
_entity_poly.entity_id
_entity_poly.type
_entity_poly.pdbx_seq_one_letter_code
_entity_poly.pdbx_strand_id
1 'polypeptide(L)'
;MSTEDEWSCDANDAVQITIVQPDQQKPKTLSTFHPQFTYPIFGEDERIFGYKGLIIRLRFAAHNLRPHLHVSHDEKFTAVEDAEPTDVTGALKDFLPEEALSSLSEFESAVQEEDEKDFVPPGELAHSYSVRGRDYEIWAASLADPQVQLLLNRFQIMVSFFIEAGTPLTTDDPEWTLDRWTVYFVYEKVEPPTPKGSSYSIVGYATTYRWWFYKRDRSEQPTTKDWPFPAAEPVRPRELPSRLRIAQFLILPPHQGTGHGVNLYNTIHKACLDDSTIAELTVEDPNESFDVLRDSADYQILRPELLKNNININPDPWGEASKKTKRVPTLSLLPLKTLSDIRTAFKIEPTQFAHIQEMFLLSQIPLKNRRKGGANMARLLVKKHRDDDPNNRRYYWWRMLTKQRLYKRSRDVLIQLKMSERHTALEDTVTNVEDGYEQLFGFFDEREERLKAQQEEAEASNNREQRTKRKFTVEDEDDEEDESAAAKRPKLPLGLLTAAQGHPMLVELKNGETLNGHLANCDNWMNLILREVVQTSPEGDRFFKLPEVYVRGNNIKYLRIPEEIIEMVKEQQQNQPQNRNRGPREGGRGDRGGRGGRGRGRGRGRGGN
;
A
#
# COMPACT_ATOMS: atom_id res chain seq x y z
N MET A 1 -9.77 35.53 -9.48
CA MET A 1 -10.35 34.22 -9.16
C MET A 1 -11.71 34.23 -9.81
N SER A 2 -11.92 33.35 -10.78
CA SER A 2 -13.20 33.22 -11.49
C SER A 2 -14.29 32.89 -10.48
N THR A 3 -15.51 33.36 -10.72
CA THR A 3 -16.69 33.05 -9.89
C THR A 3 -16.96 31.55 -9.75
N GLU A 4 -16.44 30.72 -10.65
CA GLU A 4 -16.54 29.26 -10.62
C GLU A 4 -15.72 28.60 -9.49
N ASP A 5 -14.55 29.16 -9.14
CA ASP A 5 -13.69 28.60 -8.08
C ASP A 5 -14.36 28.73 -6.70
N GLU A 6 -15.27 29.69 -6.53
CA GLU A 6 -15.97 29.93 -5.26
C GLU A 6 -17.07 28.88 -4.98
N TRP A 7 -17.63 28.27 -6.03
CA TRP A 7 -18.71 27.29 -5.93
C TRP A 7 -18.23 25.85 -6.15
N SER A 8 -16.93 25.65 -6.33
CA SER A 8 -16.31 24.35 -6.52
C SER A 8 -15.49 23.97 -5.29
N CYS A 9 -15.64 22.74 -4.81
CA CYS A 9 -14.88 22.23 -3.68
C CYS A 9 -14.23 20.88 -4.01
N ASP A 10 -13.11 20.60 -3.34
CA ASP A 10 -12.43 19.32 -3.47
C ASP A 10 -13.27 18.20 -2.84
N ALA A 11 -13.60 17.17 -3.61
CA ALA A 11 -14.44 16.08 -3.18
C ALA A 11 -13.78 15.26 -2.06
N ASN A 12 -12.45 15.10 -2.10
CA ASN A 12 -11.71 14.33 -1.10
C ASN A 12 -11.77 15.02 0.28
N ASP A 13 -11.75 16.35 0.29
CA ASP A 13 -11.90 17.15 1.53
C ASP A 13 -13.36 17.23 2.00
N ALA A 14 -14.32 17.32 1.08
CA ALA A 14 -15.74 17.45 1.39
C ALA A 14 -16.33 16.17 2.01
N VAL A 15 -15.85 14.99 1.58
CA VAL A 15 -16.30 13.69 2.09
C VAL A 15 -15.61 13.36 3.42
N GLN A 16 -16.42 13.19 4.47
CA GLN A 16 -15.99 12.79 5.81
C GLN A 16 -16.54 11.41 6.14
N ILE A 17 -15.65 10.42 6.23
CA ILE A 17 -15.99 9.05 6.63
C ILE A 17 -15.81 8.94 8.14
N THR A 18 -16.81 8.41 8.83
CA THR A 18 -16.82 8.29 10.29
C THR A 18 -17.25 6.90 10.74
N ILE A 19 -16.49 6.32 11.67
CA ILE A 19 -16.89 5.08 12.36
C ILE A 19 -17.51 5.47 13.69
N VAL A 20 -18.70 4.96 13.97
CA VAL A 20 -19.48 5.29 15.17
C VAL A 20 -19.85 4.05 15.97
N GLN A 21 -20.00 4.22 17.27
CA GLN A 21 -20.48 3.17 18.18
C GLN A 21 -21.56 3.71 19.13
N PRO A 22 -22.34 2.83 19.76
CA PRO A 22 -23.28 3.21 20.81
C PRO A 22 -22.57 3.92 21.99
N ASP A 23 -23.27 4.82 22.68
CA ASP A 23 -22.79 5.51 23.90
C ASP A 23 -23.99 5.99 24.73
N GLN A 24 -23.76 6.55 25.92
CA GLN A 24 -24.80 6.83 26.92
C GLN A 24 -26.01 7.63 26.41
N GLN A 25 -25.82 8.58 25.48
CA GLN A 25 -26.90 9.46 24.99
C GLN A 25 -27.03 9.47 23.46
N LYS A 26 -25.92 9.54 22.74
CA LYS A 26 -25.86 9.62 21.27
C LYS A 26 -24.66 8.83 20.76
N PRO A 27 -24.67 8.32 19.51
CA PRO A 27 -23.53 7.58 18.99
C PRO A 27 -22.22 8.37 19.12
N LYS A 28 -21.19 7.71 19.63
CA LYS A 28 -19.84 8.26 19.74
C LYS A 28 -19.05 7.97 18.48
N THR A 29 -18.43 9.00 17.91
CA THR A 29 -17.46 8.84 16.82
C THR A 29 -16.15 8.27 17.37
N LEU A 30 -15.72 7.14 16.83
CA LEU A 30 -14.43 6.52 17.12
C LEU A 30 -13.30 7.11 16.28
N SER A 31 -13.58 7.34 15.00
CA SER A 31 -12.61 7.85 14.06
C SER A 31 -13.30 8.63 12.95
N THR A 32 -12.56 9.61 12.41
CA THR A 32 -12.94 10.39 11.24
C THR A 32 -11.75 10.40 10.29
N PHE A 33 -11.99 10.14 9.01
CA PHE A 33 -10.96 10.18 7.98
C PHE A 33 -11.58 10.53 6.62
N HIS A 34 -10.72 10.82 5.65
CA HIS A 34 -11.09 11.24 4.30
C HIS A 34 -10.76 10.14 3.29
N PRO A 35 -11.49 10.06 2.17
CA PRO A 35 -11.13 9.18 1.07
C PRO A 35 -9.79 9.60 0.44
N GLN A 36 -9.12 8.65 -0.22
CA GLN A 36 -7.95 8.94 -1.06
C GLN A 36 -8.34 9.25 -2.50
N PHE A 37 -9.44 8.64 -2.96
CA PHE A 37 -9.97 8.79 -4.29
C PHE A 37 -11.47 9.07 -4.20
N THR A 38 -11.98 9.91 -5.06
CA THR A 38 -13.41 10.13 -5.24
C THR A 38 -13.80 10.24 -6.71
N TYR A 39 -12.84 10.13 -7.62
CA TYR A 39 -13.06 10.15 -9.06
C TYR A 39 -14.09 9.12 -9.57
N PRO A 40 -14.24 7.91 -9.00
CA PRO A 40 -15.27 6.98 -9.48
C PRO A 40 -16.69 7.49 -9.24
N ILE A 41 -16.87 8.48 -8.36
CA ILE A 41 -18.15 9.02 -7.93
C ILE A 41 -18.37 10.44 -8.48
N PHE A 42 -17.36 11.30 -8.40
CA PHE A 42 -17.47 12.72 -8.79
C PHE A 42 -16.68 13.10 -10.05
N GLY A 43 -16.13 12.12 -10.76
CA GLY A 43 -15.37 12.32 -12.00
C GLY A 43 -13.89 12.65 -11.78
N GLU A 44 -13.11 12.59 -12.86
CA GLU A 44 -11.64 12.64 -12.86
C GLU A 44 -11.02 13.86 -12.17
N ASP A 45 -11.72 15.00 -12.16
CA ASP A 45 -11.23 16.22 -11.51
C ASP A 45 -11.39 16.19 -9.98
N GLU A 46 -12.18 15.25 -9.43
CA GLU A 46 -12.47 15.10 -7.99
C GLU A 46 -12.99 16.41 -7.37
N ARG A 47 -13.83 17.13 -8.12
CA ARG A 47 -14.38 18.43 -7.75
C ARG A 47 -15.91 18.37 -7.79
N ILE A 48 -16.53 19.00 -6.79
CA ILE A 48 -17.99 19.10 -6.70
C ILE A 48 -18.39 20.55 -6.90
N PHE A 49 -19.20 20.80 -7.93
CA PHE A 49 -19.68 22.13 -8.28
C PHE A 49 -21.04 22.43 -7.66
N GLY A 50 -21.23 23.70 -7.28
CA GLY A 50 -22.53 24.27 -6.93
C GLY A 50 -22.79 24.42 -5.43
N TYR A 51 -21.76 24.31 -4.58
CA TYR A 51 -21.93 24.34 -3.12
C TYR A 51 -20.83 25.14 -2.44
N LYS A 52 -21.20 25.94 -1.43
CA LYS A 52 -20.25 26.53 -0.46
C LYS A 52 -20.38 25.84 0.88
N GLY A 53 -19.24 25.58 1.52
CA GLY A 53 -19.19 24.88 2.81
C GLY A 53 -19.77 23.46 2.74
N LEU A 54 -19.60 22.78 1.60
CA LEU A 54 -20.13 21.43 1.41
C LEU A 54 -19.45 20.45 2.37
N ILE A 55 -20.27 19.69 3.09
CA ILE A 55 -19.83 18.60 3.94
C ILE A 55 -20.71 17.38 3.65
N ILE A 56 -20.06 16.28 3.25
CA ILE A 56 -20.69 14.99 2.98
C ILE A 56 -20.25 14.02 4.08
N ARG A 57 -21.07 13.82 5.10
CA ARG A 57 -20.78 12.90 6.21
C ARG A 57 -21.35 11.52 5.93
N LEU A 58 -20.46 10.54 5.78
CA LEU A 58 -20.79 9.14 5.68
C LEU A 58 -20.42 8.43 7.00
N ARG A 59 -21.43 7.98 7.73
CA ARG A 59 -21.29 7.30 9.02
C ARG A 59 -21.43 5.80 8.83
N PHE A 60 -20.64 5.02 9.56
CA PHE A 60 -20.75 3.56 9.61
C PHE A 60 -20.75 3.08 11.06
N ALA A 61 -21.71 2.23 11.40
CA ALA A 61 -21.69 1.53 12.70
C ALA A 61 -20.49 0.57 12.78
N ALA A 62 -19.75 0.60 13.89
CA ALA A 62 -18.49 -0.10 14.04
C ALA A 62 -18.58 -1.64 13.90
N HIS A 63 -19.70 -2.24 14.28
CA HIS A 63 -19.90 -3.69 14.29
C HIS A 63 -20.49 -4.22 12.96
N ASN A 64 -21.66 -3.73 12.56
CA ASN A 64 -22.44 -4.24 11.42
C ASN A 64 -22.37 -3.35 10.16
N LEU A 65 -21.53 -2.32 10.18
CA LEU A 65 -21.26 -1.43 9.05
C LEU A 65 -22.49 -0.68 8.54
N ARG A 66 -23.59 -0.60 9.29
CA ARG A 66 -24.79 0.15 8.87
C ARG A 66 -24.40 1.58 8.47
N PRO A 67 -24.68 2.01 7.22
CA PRO A 67 -24.28 3.32 6.74
C PRO A 67 -25.34 4.38 7.04
N HIS A 68 -24.92 5.65 7.05
CA HIS A 68 -25.82 6.80 6.98
C HIS A 68 -25.14 7.99 6.31
N LEU A 69 -25.79 8.55 5.29
CA LEU A 69 -25.34 9.69 4.50
C LEU A 69 -26.03 10.97 4.99
N HIS A 70 -25.23 12.00 5.28
CA HIS A 70 -25.74 13.34 5.53
C HIS A 70 -24.96 14.37 4.71
N VAL A 71 -25.65 15.06 3.82
CA VAL A 71 -25.12 16.18 3.05
C VAL A 71 -25.60 17.49 3.68
N SER A 72 -24.68 18.41 3.95
CA SER A 72 -24.96 19.76 4.44
C SER A 72 -24.10 20.78 3.70
N HIS A 73 -24.60 22.00 3.51
CA HIS A 73 -23.89 23.09 2.85
C HIS A 73 -24.40 24.44 3.38
N ASP A 74 -23.59 25.49 3.26
CA ASP A 74 -23.96 26.85 3.67
C ASP A 74 -24.82 27.53 2.61
N GLU A 75 -24.39 27.44 1.34
CA GLU A 75 -25.08 28.01 0.18
C GLU A 75 -25.07 27.00 -0.97
N LYS A 76 -26.12 27.02 -1.80
CA LYS A 76 -26.25 26.21 -3.02
C LYS A 76 -26.43 27.10 -4.23
N PHE A 77 -25.69 26.83 -5.30
CA PHE A 77 -25.75 27.57 -6.55
C PHE A 77 -27.14 27.44 -7.16
N THR A 78 -27.70 28.57 -7.59
CA THR A 78 -28.97 28.57 -8.33
C THR A 78 -28.65 28.29 -9.80
N ALA A 79 -29.24 27.24 -10.37
CA ALA A 79 -28.99 26.86 -11.76
C ALA A 79 -29.25 28.02 -12.72
N VAL A 80 -28.32 28.25 -13.65
CA VAL A 80 -28.44 29.25 -14.71
C VAL A 80 -28.00 28.63 -16.03
N GLU A 81 -28.87 28.66 -17.04
CA GLU A 81 -28.64 28.12 -18.39
C GLU A 81 -28.02 26.71 -18.37
N ASP A 82 -26.71 26.61 -18.61
CA ASP A 82 -25.98 25.34 -18.77
C ASP A 82 -25.22 24.89 -17.50
N ALA A 83 -25.29 25.64 -16.40
CA ALA A 83 -24.60 25.33 -15.14
C ALA A 83 -25.58 24.88 -14.05
N GLU A 84 -25.54 23.59 -13.71
CA GLU A 84 -26.33 22.99 -12.63
C GLU A 84 -25.42 22.47 -11.50
N PRO A 85 -25.84 22.60 -10.23
CA PRO A 85 -25.10 22.02 -9.10
C PRO A 85 -25.09 20.50 -9.18
N THR A 86 -23.96 19.88 -8.85
CA THR A 86 -23.80 18.42 -8.86
C THR A 86 -24.83 17.76 -7.94
N ASP A 87 -25.58 16.76 -8.41
CA ASP A 87 -26.45 15.97 -7.53
C ASP A 87 -25.62 14.98 -6.70
N VAL A 88 -25.11 15.47 -5.56
CA VAL A 88 -24.27 14.70 -4.63
C VAL A 88 -24.98 13.44 -4.12
N THR A 89 -26.29 13.52 -3.85
CA THR A 89 -27.02 12.37 -3.30
C THR A 89 -27.27 11.33 -4.39
N GLY A 90 -27.64 11.78 -5.60
CA GLY A 90 -27.77 10.92 -6.77
C GLY A 90 -26.46 10.19 -7.10
N ALA A 91 -25.32 10.90 -7.10
CA ALA A 91 -24.00 10.33 -7.39
C ALA A 91 -23.59 9.23 -6.40
N LEU A 92 -23.95 9.37 -5.11
CA LEU A 92 -23.63 8.39 -4.07
C LEU A 92 -24.62 7.23 -3.98
N LYS A 93 -25.82 7.37 -4.57
CA LYS A 93 -26.91 6.40 -4.44
C LYS A 93 -26.54 5.03 -5.00
N ASP A 94 -25.77 4.97 -6.08
CA ASP A 94 -25.38 3.70 -6.71
C ASP A 94 -24.28 2.96 -5.92
N PHE A 95 -23.64 3.63 -4.96
CA PHE A 95 -22.56 3.07 -4.14
C PHE A 95 -23.01 2.73 -2.71
N LEU A 96 -24.22 3.11 -2.32
CA LEU A 96 -24.74 2.95 -0.97
C LEU A 96 -26.09 2.20 -0.99
N PRO A 97 -26.37 1.35 0.01
CA PRO A 97 -27.69 0.75 0.14
C PRO A 97 -28.74 1.82 0.48
N GLU A 98 -30.00 1.58 0.14
CA GLU A 98 -31.10 2.53 0.38
C GLU A 98 -31.22 2.96 1.84
N GLU A 99 -30.89 2.08 2.79
CA GLU A 99 -30.88 2.37 4.24
C GLU A 99 -29.90 3.50 4.61
N ALA A 100 -28.86 3.76 3.80
CA ALA A 100 -27.93 4.86 4.04
C ALA A 100 -28.61 6.24 3.93
N LEU A 101 -29.75 6.32 3.24
CA LEU A 101 -30.51 7.55 3.03
C LEU A 101 -31.60 7.75 4.11
N SER A 102 -31.63 6.92 5.15
CA SER A 102 -32.55 7.09 6.28
C SER A 102 -32.31 8.40 7.02
N SER A 103 -33.26 8.83 7.84
CA SER A 103 -33.06 10.00 8.68
C SER A 103 -31.97 9.75 9.74
N LEU A 104 -31.34 10.83 10.22
CA LEU A 104 -30.35 10.74 11.29
C LEU A 104 -30.93 10.13 12.57
N SER A 105 -32.18 10.46 12.90
CA SER A 105 -32.84 9.90 14.09
C SER A 105 -33.04 8.39 13.98
N GLU A 106 -33.42 7.89 12.81
CA GLU A 106 -33.58 6.44 12.59
C GLU A 106 -32.23 5.72 12.68
N PHE A 107 -31.18 6.31 12.11
CA PHE A 107 -29.82 5.77 12.21
C PHE A 107 -29.32 5.75 13.66
N GLU A 108 -29.47 6.85 14.40
CA GLU A 108 -29.03 6.94 15.79
C GLU A 108 -29.80 5.97 16.69
N SER A 109 -31.12 5.86 16.53
CA SER A 109 -31.92 4.85 17.24
C SER A 109 -31.50 3.44 16.88
N ALA A 110 -31.24 3.13 15.61
CA ALA A 110 -30.76 1.81 15.21
C ALA A 110 -29.41 1.46 15.85
N VAL A 111 -28.46 2.40 15.87
CA VAL A 111 -27.16 2.17 16.51
C VAL A 111 -27.28 2.03 18.04
N GLN A 112 -28.21 2.76 18.69
CA GLN A 112 -28.28 2.82 20.15
C GLN A 112 -29.20 1.77 20.79
N GLU A 113 -30.32 1.45 20.13
CA GLU A 113 -31.42 0.73 20.74
C GLU A 113 -31.52 -0.74 20.33
N GLU A 114 -31.01 -1.09 19.14
CA GLU A 114 -30.91 -2.48 18.67
C GLU A 114 -30.02 -3.29 19.62
N ASP A 115 -30.45 -4.52 19.94
CA ASP A 115 -29.70 -5.42 20.83
C ASP A 115 -28.68 -6.20 20.00
N GLU A 116 -27.45 -5.68 19.98
CA GLU A 116 -26.32 -6.21 19.19
C GLU A 116 -25.25 -6.85 20.11
N LYS A 117 -25.59 -7.14 21.38
CA LYS A 117 -24.67 -7.76 22.35
C LYS A 117 -24.17 -9.13 21.89
N ASP A 118 -25.02 -9.84 21.15
CA ASP A 118 -24.78 -11.19 20.64
C ASP A 118 -24.25 -11.15 19.18
N PHE A 119 -23.97 -9.96 18.65
CA PHE A 119 -23.36 -9.83 17.32
C PHE A 119 -22.02 -10.53 17.28
N VAL A 120 -21.86 -11.39 16.28
CA VAL A 120 -20.61 -12.03 15.91
C VAL A 120 -20.41 -11.83 14.41
N PRO A 121 -19.21 -11.45 13.94
CA PRO A 121 -18.96 -11.32 12.51
C PRO A 121 -19.31 -12.63 11.77
N PRO A 122 -19.87 -12.56 10.55
CA PRO A 122 -20.31 -13.75 9.84
C PRO A 122 -19.14 -14.64 9.42
N GLY A 123 -19.39 -15.94 9.35
CA GLY A 123 -18.44 -16.96 8.93
C GLY A 123 -17.68 -17.62 10.08
N GLU A 124 -16.46 -18.06 9.77
CA GLU A 124 -15.61 -18.80 10.68
C GLU A 124 -14.46 -17.92 11.19
N LEU A 125 -14.13 -18.07 12.48
CA LEU A 125 -12.97 -17.41 13.07
C LEU A 125 -11.68 -18.03 12.49
N ALA A 126 -11.03 -17.31 11.57
CA ALA A 126 -9.82 -17.76 10.89
C ALA A 126 -8.55 -17.55 11.73
N HIS A 127 -8.48 -16.44 12.47
CA HIS A 127 -7.33 -16.12 13.31
C HIS A 127 -7.67 -15.13 14.42
N SER A 128 -7.00 -15.26 15.58
CA SER A 128 -7.03 -14.29 16.67
C SER A 128 -5.60 -13.90 17.03
N TYR A 129 -5.39 -12.61 17.30
CA TYR A 129 -4.07 -12.08 17.64
C TYR A 129 -4.20 -10.83 18.51
N SER A 130 -3.16 -10.52 19.29
CA SER A 130 -3.12 -9.34 20.15
C SER A 130 -1.97 -8.43 19.74
N VAL A 131 -2.24 -7.12 19.64
CA VAL A 131 -1.24 -6.08 19.34
C VAL A 131 -1.41 -4.95 20.33
N ARG A 132 -0.32 -4.56 21.02
CA ARG A 132 -0.32 -3.45 21.99
C ARG A 132 -1.43 -3.60 23.06
N GLY A 133 -1.60 -4.81 23.59
CA GLY A 133 -2.58 -5.10 24.64
C GLY A 133 -4.05 -5.10 24.20
N ARG A 134 -4.32 -5.03 22.89
CA ARG A 134 -5.66 -5.13 22.32
C ARG A 134 -5.82 -6.40 21.52
N ASP A 135 -7.02 -6.98 21.55
CA ASP A 135 -7.34 -8.23 20.89
C ASP A 135 -8.04 -8.01 19.57
N TYR A 136 -7.69 -8.82 18.58
CA TYR A 136 -8.20 -8.74 17.23
C TYR A 136 -8.58 -10.13 16.72
N GLU A 137 -9.61 -10.18 15.89
CA GLU A 137 -10.13 -11.39 15.27
C GLU A 137 -10.30 -11.20 13.76
N ILE A 138 -9.94 -12.22 12.98
CA ILE A 138 -10.14 -12.28 11.54
C ILE A 138 -11.18 -13.35 11.25
N TRP A 139 -12.28 -12.95 10.63
CA TRP A 139 -13.40 -13.82 10.28
C TRP A 139 -13.46 -14.01 8.78
N ALA A 140 -13.66 -15.24 8.32
CA ALA A 140 -13.67 -15.59 6.91
C ALA A 140 -14.98 -16.27 6.52
N ALA A 141 -15.59 -15.80 5.44
CA ALA A 141 -16.89 -16.27 5.01
C ALA A 141 -17.04 -16.23 3.49
N SER A 142 -17.96 -17.03 2.96
CA SER A 142 -18.30 -17.00 1.54
C SER A 142 -19.14 -15.77 1.20
N LEU A 143 -18.94 -15.18 0.02
CA LEU A 143 -19.90 -14.17 -0.48
C LEU A 143 -21.27 -14.76 -0.82
N ALA A 144 -21.41 -16.10 -0.88
CA ALA A 144 -22.72 -16.75 -0.99
C ALA A 144 -23.56 -16.62 0.30
N ASP A 145 -22.96 -16.26 1.44
CA ASP A 145 -23.68 -16.05 2.70
C ASP A 145 -24.43 -14.69 2.67
N PRO A 146 -25.77 -14.67 2.88
CA PRO A 146 -26.55 -13.44 2.89
C PRO A 146 -26.09 -12.39 3.90
N GLN A 147 -25.55 -12.80 5.07
CA GLN A 147 -25.02 -11.86 6.07
C GLN A 147 -23.73 -11.18 5.58
N VAL A 148 -22.90 -11.92 4.85
CA VAL A 148 -21.68 -11.37 4.23
C VAL A 148 -22.03 -10.41 3.11
N GLN A 149 -23.03 -10.74 2.28
CA GLN A 149 -23.54 -9.84 1.25
C GLN A 149 -24.07 -8.54 1.85
N LEU A 150 -24.82 -8.63 2.95
CA LEU A 150 -25.32 -7.46 3.67
C LEU A 150 -24.17 -6.56 4.14
N LEU A 151 -23.19 -7.11 4.85
CA LEU A 151 -22.04 -6.34 5.32
C LEU A 151 -21.21 -5.75 4.18
N LEU A 152 -20.97 -6.52 3.11
CA LEU A 152 -20.20 -6.06 1.96
C LEU A 152 -20.94 -4.94 1.20
N ASN A 153 -22.24 -5.09 0.93
CA ASN A 153 -23.04 -4.08 0.26
C ASN A 153 -23.07 -2.76 1.03
N ARG A 154 -23.06 -2.82 2.37
CA ARG A 154 -22.96 -1.64 3.22
C ARG A 154 -21.61 -0.92 3.09
N PHE A 155 -20.53 -1.64 2.85
CA PHE A 155 -19.17 -1.12 3.03
C PHE A 155 -18.34 -1.02 1.74
N GLN A 156 -18.78 -1.61 0.63
CA GLN A 156 -18.02 -1.70 -0.61
C GLN A 156 -17.65 -0.34 -1.25
N ILE A 157 -18.33 0.75 -0.90
CA ILE A 157 -17.93 2.12 -1.28
C ILE A 157 -16.48 2.44 -0.85
N MET A 158 -15.98 1.79 0.21
CA MET A 158 -14.58 1.92 0.64
C MET A 158 -13.59 1.47 -0.44
N VAL A 159 -13.99 0.58 -1.35
CA VAL A 159 -13.16 0.22 -2.51
C VAL A 159 -12.91 1.45 -3.37
N SER A 160 -13.98 2.15 -3.77
CA SER A 160 -13.91 3.36 -4.59
C SER A 160 -13.10 4.47 -3.91
N PHE A 161 -13.10 4.51 -2.58
CA PHE A 161 -12.40 5.53 -1.81
C PHE A 161 -10.91 5.28 -1.56
N PHE A 162 -10.45 4.03 -1.55
CA PHE A 162 -9.11 3.68 -1.06
C PHE A 162 -8.31 2.74 -1.96
N ILE A 163 -8.93 2.19 -3.01
CA ILE A 163 -8.26 1.31 -3.97
C ILE A 163 -8.39 1.95 -5.34
N GLU A 164 -7.25 2.44 -5.86
CA GLU A 164 -7.18 2.99 -7.21
C GLU A 164 -7.66 1.95 -8.23
N ALA A 165 -8.54 2.36 -9.13
CA ALA A 165 -9.25 1.51 -10.09
C ALA A 165 -10.04 0.34 -9.47
N GLY A 166 -10.27 0.37 -8.15
CA GLY A 166 -11.06 -0.62 -7.44
C GLY A 166 -12.53 -0.53 -7.86
N THR A 167 -13.16 -1.70 -8.01
CA THR A 167 -14.59 -1.81 -8.34
C THR A 167 -15.33 -2.57 -7.25
N PRO A 168 -16.54 -2.12 -6.85
CA PRO A 168 -17.43 -2.89 -5.99
C PRO A 168 -17.74 -4.27 -6.58
N LEU A 169 -17.99 -5.27 -5.72
CA LEU A 169 -18.29 -6.63 -6.18
C LEU A 169 -19.79 -6.78 -6.47
N THR A 170 -20.10 -7.52 -7.52
CA THR A 170 -21.48 -7.94 -7.84
C THR A 170 -21.96 -8.96 -6.81
N THR A 171 -23.06 -8.66 -6.11
CA THR A 171 -23.63 -9.54 -5.07
C THR A 171 -24.92 -10.26 -5.50
N ASP A 172 -25.46 -9.95 -6.68
CA ASP A 172 -26.65 -10.56 -7.30
C ASP A 172 -26.32 -11.66 -8.34
N ASP A 173 -25.08 -12.15 -8.32
CA ASP A 173 -24.62 -13.23 -9.18
C ASP A 173 -25.15 -14.61 -8.73
N PRO A 174 -25.17 -15.63 -9.62
CA PRO A 174 -25.50 -16.99 -9.23
C PRO A 174 -24.62 -17.50 -8.08
N GLU A 175 -25.22 -18.28 -7.17
CA GLU A 175 -24.56 -18.78 -5.96
C GLU A 175 -23.19 -19.42 -6.23
N TRP A 176 -23.05 -20.21 -7.30
CA TRP A 176 -21.78 -20.86 -7.65
C TRP A 176 -20.67 -19.88 -8.07
N THR A 177 -21.02 -18.68 -8.50
CA THR A 177 -20.08 -17.58 -8.78
C THR A 177 -19.71 -16.88 -7.48
N LEU A 178 -20.69 -16.56 -6.64
CA LEU A 178 -20.49 -15.95 -5.32
C LEU A 178 -19.66 -16.84 -4.39
N ASP A 179 -19.85 -18.16 -4.48
CA ASP A 179 -19.14 -19.15 -3.67
C ASP A 179 -17.63 -19.22 -3.95
N ARG A 180 -17.17 -18.62 -5.07
CA ARG A 180 -15.74 -18.49 -5.41
C ARG A 180 -15.08 -17.32 -4.68
N TRP A 181 -15.87 -16.41 -4.12
CA TRP A 181 -15.41 -15.30 -3.32
C TRP A 181 -15.39 -15.68 -1.84
N THR A 182 -14.26 -15.42 -1.19
CA THR A 182 -14.14 -15.40 0.26
C THR A 182 -13.87 -13.97 0.70
N VAL A 183 -14.65 -13.50 1.66
CA VAL A 183 -14.47 -12.21 2.32
C VAL A 183 -13.87 -12.44 3.69
N TYR A 184 -12.81 -11.70 4.01
CA TYR A 184 -12.14 -11.71 5.30
C TYR A 184 -12.41 -10.37 5.98
N PHE A 185 -13.00 -10.37 7.17
CA PHE A 185 -13.18 -9.18 7.98
C PHE A 185 -12.22 -9.19 9.16
N VAL A 186 -11.58 -8.04 9.42
CA VAL A 186 -10.72 -7.84 10.59
C VAL A 186 -11.48 -6.98 11.58
N TYR A 187 -11.64 -7.46 12.80
CA TYR A 187 -12.27 -6.74 13.89
C TYR A 187 -11.34 -6.61 15.10
N GLU A 188 -11.42 -5.48 15.78
CA GLU A 188 -10.95 -5.31 17.16
C GLU A 188 -12.04 -5.82 18.11
N LYS A 189 -11.63 -6.61 19.09
CA LYS A 189 -12.49 -7.04 20.19
C LYS A 189 -12.43 -5.98 21.28
N VAL A 190 -13.55 -5.30 21.48
CA VAL A 190 -13.69 -4.20 22.43
C VAL A 190 -14.58 -4.60 23.59
N GLU A 191 -14.40 -3.95 24.74
CA GLU A 191 -15.41 -4.02 25.79
C GLU A 191 -16.72 -3.41 25.27
N PRO A 192 -17.88 -4.07 25.47
CA PRO A 192 -19.16 -3.55 25.02
C PRO A 192 -19.38 -2.10 25.48
N PRO A 193 -19.59 -1.15 24.56
CA PRO A 193 -19.69 0.26 24.93
C PRO A 193 -20.97 0.57 25.71
N THR A 194 -22.01 -0.26 25.53
CA THR A 194 -23.28 -0.24 26.26
C THR A 194 -23.73 -1.68 26.54
N PRO A 195 -24.69 -1.92 27.46
CA PRO A 195 -25.20 -3.27 27.73
C PRO A 195 -25.83 -4.00 26.53
N LYS A 196 -26.21 -3.24 25.48
CA LYS A 196 -26.74 -3.75 24.22
C LYS A 196 -25.73 -3.70 23.07
N GLY A 197 -24.55 -3.10 23.31
CA GLY A 197 -23.55 -2.86 22.29
C GLY A 197 -22.77 -4.12 21.96
N SER A 198 -22.34 -4.21 20.70
CA SER A 198 -21.45 -5.27 20.23
C SER A 198 -20.04 -5.16 20.83
N SER A 199 -19.36 -6.31 20.95
CA SER A 199 -17.94 -6.41 21.34
C SER A 199 -16.98 -6.25 20.14
N TYR A 200 -17.46 -5.81 18.98
CA TYR A 200 -16.70 -5.82 17.74
C TYR A 200 -16.65 -4.42 17.08
N SER A 201 -15.45 -3.99 16.70
CA SER A 201 -15.22 -2.78 15.91
C SER A 201 -14.38 -3.08 14.67
N ILE A 202 -14.87 -2.72 13.49
CA ILE A 202 -14.21 -3.00 12.21
C ILE A 202 -12.83 -2.33 12.12
N VAL A 203 -11.86 -3.06 11.58
CA VAL A 203 -10.47 -2.62 11.35
C VAL A 203 -10.14 -2.63 9.86
N GLY A 204 -10.67 -3.58 9.11
CA GLY A 204 -10.39 -3.72 7.68
C GLY A 204 -11.02 -4.98 7.11
N TYR A 205 -10.78 -5.21 5.82
CA TYR A 205 -11.24 -6.42 5.14
C TYR A 205 -10.37 -6.75 3.93
N ALA A 206 -10.53 -7.96 3.41
CA ALA A 206 -9.99 -8.35 2.12
C ALA A 206 -10.93 -9.33 1.41
N THR A 207 -10.81 -9.39 0.09
CA THR A 207 -11.55 -10.36 -0.74
C THR A 207 -10.57 -11.22 -1.53
N THR A 208 -10.91 -12.49 -1.67
CA THR A 208 -10.16 -13.43 -2.50
C THR A 208 -11.07 -14.16 -3.46
N TYR A 209 -10.60 -14.39 -4.68
CA TYR A 209 -11.31 -15.13 -5.70
C TYR A 209 -10.60 -16.41 -6.11
N ARG A 210 -11.37 -17.48 -6.30
CA ARG A 210 -10.89 -18.77 -6.78
C ARG A 210 -10.96 -18.86 -8.30
N TRP A 211 -9.80 -18.72 -8.96
CA TRP A 211 -9.65 -18.93 -10.39
C TRP A 211 -9.41 -20.41 -10.69
N TRP A 212 -10.24 -21.01 -11.53
CA TRP A 212 -9.97 -22.35 -12.02
C TRP A 212 -8.59 -22.42 -12.68
N PHE A 213 -7.80 -23.39 -12.26
CA PHE A 213 -6.44 -23.59 -12.71
C PHE A 213 -6.32 -24.94 -13.42
N TYR A 214 -6.32 -24.89 -14.75
CA TYR A 214 -6.19 -26.09 -15.56
C TYR A 214 -4.80 -26.73 -15.39
N LYS A 215 -4.73 -27.78 -14.58
CA LYS A 215 -3.55 -28.62 -14.39
C LYS A 215 -3.59 -29.76 -15.42
N ARG A 216 -2.91 -29.56 -16.55
CA ARG A 216 -2.71 -30.62 -17.54
C ARG A 216 -1.50 -31.46 -17.15
N ASP A 217 -1.70 -32.77 -17.02
CA ASP A 217 -0.58 -33.70 -17.09
C ASP A 217 -0.04 -33.72 -18.53
N ARG A 218 1.20 -33.28 -18.70
CA ARG A 218 1.86 -33.24 -20.01
C ARG A 218 2.33 -34.63 -20.46
N SER A 219 2.38 -35.61 -19.55
CA SER A 219 2.69 -37.00 -19.86
C SER A 219 1.50 -37.74 -20.47
N GLU A 220 0.28 -37.26 -20.22
CA GLU A 220 -0.95 -37.81 -20.80
C GLU A 220 -1.24 -37.20 -22.18
N GLN A 221 -1.52 -38.06 -23.16
CA GLN A 221 -2.05 -37.61 -24.45
C GLN A 221 -3.54 -37.27 -24.32
N PRO A 222 -4.00 -36.15 -24.91
CA PRO A 222 -5.39 -35.75 -24.84
C PRO A 222 -6.23 -36.71 -25.70
N THR A 223 -7.01 -37.57 -25.04
CA THR A 223 -8.01 -38.41 -25.70
C THR A 223 -9.38 -37.77 -25.54
N THR A 224 -10.09 -37.53 -26.64
CA THR A 224 -11.51 -37.18 -26.61
C THR A 224 -12.30 -38.34 -26.03
N LYS A 225 -13.06 -38.10 -24.96
CA LYS A 225 -13.97 -39.08 -24.35
C LYS A 225 -15.38 -38.52 -24.41
N ASP A 226 -16.34 -39.33 -24.83
CA ASP A 226 -17.75 -39.00 -24.71
C ASP A 226 -18.11 -38.97 -23.22
N TRP A 227 -18.68 -37.86 -22.78
CA TRP A 227 -19.12 -37.66 -21.40
C TRP A 227 -20.59 -37.23 -21.40
N PRO A 228 -21.44 -37.77 -20.50
CA PRO A 228 -22.84 -37.37 -20.42
C PRO A 228 -22.96 -35.88 -20.14
N PHE A 229 -23.77 -35.18 -20.95
CA PHE A 229 -24.11 -33.77 -20.75
C PHE A 229 -25.62 -33.63 -20.49
N PRO A 230 -26.02 -32.95 -19.40
CA PRO A 230 -25.18 -32.35 -18.37
C PRO A 230 -24.47 -33.41 -17.50
N ALA A 231 -23.40 -33.01 -16.82
CA ALA A 231 -22.70 -33.90 -15.89
C ALA A 231 -23.67 -34.38 -14.79
N ALA A 232 -23.55 -35.65 -14.37
CA ALA A 232 -24.42 -36.24 -13.36
C ALA A 232 -24.25 -35.62 -11.97
N GLU A 233 -23.04 -35.14 -11.66
CA GLU A 233 -22.73 -34.40 -10.43
C GLU A 233 -22.55 -32.91 -10.73
N PRO A 234 -23.08 -32.01 -9.88
CA PRO A 234 -22.86 -30.58 -10.03
C PRO A 234 -21.38 -30.25 -9.81
N VAL A 235 -20.82 -29.46 -10.72
CA VAL A 235 -19.45 -28.97 -10.60
C VAL A 235 -19.38 -27.97 -9.44
N ARG A 236 -18.63 -28.30 -8.40
CA ARG A 236 -18.38 -27.42 -7.26
C ARG A 236 -17.05 -26.68 -7.44
N PRO A 237 -17.04 -25.36 -7.68
CA PRO A 237 -15.81 -24.61 -7.94
C PRO A 237 -14.75 -24.73 -6.83
N ARG A 238 -15.18 -24.90 -5.56
CA ARG A 238 -14.28 -25.12 -4.43
C ARG A 238 -13.45 -26.39 -4.53
N GLU A 239 -13.98 -27.44 -5.17
CA GLU A 239 -13.32 -28.74 -5.30
C GLU A 239 -12.36 -28.78 -6.51
N LEU A 240 -12.42 -27.77 -7.39
CA LEU A 240 -11.58 -27.71 -8.58
C LEU A 240 -10.19 -27.18 -8.26
N PRO A 241 -9.14 -27.68 -8.94
CA PRO A 241 -7.81 -27.08 -8.88
C PRO A 241 -7.87 -25.60 -9.20
N SER A 242 -7.33 -24.77 -8.30
CA SER A 242 -7.51 -23.31 -8.38
C SER A 242 -6.23 -22.53 -8.08
N ARG A 243 -6.20 -21.28 -8.54
CA ARG A 243 -5.33 -20.21 -8.03
C ARG A 243 -6.18 -19.30 -7.18
N LEU A 244 -5.73 -19.02 -5.96
CA LEU A 244 -6.41 -18.05 -5.11
C LEU A 244 -5.82 -16.67 -5.40
N ARG A 245 -6.65 -15.70 -5.75
CA ARG A 245 -6.22 -14.32 -6.03
C ARG A 245 -6.77 -13.39 -4.96
N ILE A 246 -5.91 -12.67 -4.25
CA ILE A 246 -6.33 -11.51 -3.44
C ILE A 246 -6.76 -10.41 -4.41
N ALA A 247 -7.99 -9.92 -4.28
CA ALA A 247 -8.57 -8.93 -5.17
C ALA A 247 -8.60 -7.54 -4.53
N GLN A 248 -9.34 -7.38 -3.43
CA GLN A 248 -9.38 -6.15 -2.64
C GLN A 248 -8.71 -6.39 -1.29
N PHE A 249 -7.94 -5.42 -0.81
CA PHE A 249 -7.27 -5.49 0.49
C PHE A 249 -7.21 -4.11 1.13
N LEU A 250 -7.90 -3.94 2.25
CA LEU A 250 -8.00 -2.64 2.91
C LEU A 250 -7.90 -2.78 4.43
N ILE A 251 -6.96 -2.06 5.03
CA ILE A 251 -7.00 -1.70 6.45
C ILE A 251 -7.44 -0.25 6.53
N LEU A 252 -8.45 0.03 7.35
CA LEU A 252 -8.99 1.38 7.49
C LEU A 252 -7.89 2.35 7.96
N PRO A 253 -7.87 3.60 7.47
CA PRO A 253 -6.79 4.56 7.76
C PRO A 253 -6.39 4.69 9.24
N PRO A 254 -7.33 4.73 10.22
CA PRO A 254 -6.98 4.83 11.65
C PRO A 254 -6.20 3.64 12.20
N HIS A 255 -6.21 2.51 11.50
CA HIS A 255 -5.58 1.25 11.90
C HIS A 255 -4.37 0.90 11.02
N GLN A 256 -3.95 1.77 10.10
CA GLN A 256 -2.78 1.49 9.27
C GLN A 256 -1.48 1.64 10.07
N GLY A 257 -0.40 0.98 9.61
CA GLY A 257 0.93 1.07 10.26
C GLY A 257 1.10 0.30 11.57
N THR A 258 0.09 -0.45 12.02
CA THR A 258 0.12 -1.21 13.29
C THR A 258 0.29 -2.73 13.11
N GLY A 259 0.43 -3.21 11.87
CA GLY A 259 0.69 -4.62 11.56
C GLY A 259 -0.53 -5.49 11.22
N HIS A 260 -1.76 -4.95 11.27
CA HIS A 260 -2.98 -5.70 10.91
C HIS A 260 -2.94 -6.27 9.48
N GLY A 261 -2.38 -5.53 8.53
CA GLY A 261 -2.22 -6.01 7.16
C GLY A 261 -1.36 -7.27 7.05
N VAL A 262 -0.29 -7.39 7.82
CA VAL A 262 0.56 -8.59 7.82
C VAL A 262 -0.20 -9.78 8.42
N ASN A 263 -0.95 -9.57 9.50
CA ASN A 263 -1.78 -10.63 10.11
C ASN A 263 -2.87 -11.11 9.15
N LEU A 264 -3.53 -10.19 8.44
CA LEU A 264 -4.54 -10.52 7.44
C LEU A 264 -3.94 -11.28 6.26
N TYR A 265 -2.83 -10.81 5.69
CA TYR A 265 -2.13 -11.50 4.61
C TYR A 265 -1.69 -12.91 5.01
N ASN A 266 -1.06 -13.06 6.19
CA ASN A 266 -0.61 -14.35 6.69
C ASN A 266 -1.78 -15.32 6.92
N THR A 267 -2.93 -14.81 7.37
CA THR A 267 -4.15 -15.62 7.56
C THR A 267 -4.66 -16.15 6.21
N ILE A 268 -4.72 -15.29 5.18
CA ILE A 268 -5.10 -15.70 3.82
C ILE A 268 -4.10 -16.69 3.23
N HIS A 269 -2.80 -16.45 3.42
CA HIS A 269 -1.77 -17.36 2.94
C HIS A 269 -1.83 -18.71 3.65
N LYS A 270 -2.07 -18.75 4.96
CA LYS A 270 -2.30 -19.98 5.71
C LYS A 270 -3.52 -20.75 5.17
N ALA A 271 -4.64 -20.07 4.95
CA ALA A 271 -5.82 -20.69 4.34
C ALA A 271 -5.51 -21.26 2.94
N CYS A 272 -4.68 -20.55 2.16
CA CYS A 272 -4.18 -21.06 0.89
C CYS A 272 -3.35 -22.34 1.07
N LEU A 273 -2.45 -22.41 2.05
CA LEU A 273 -1.63 -23.59 2.35
C LEU A 273 -2.48 -24.80 2.76
N ASP A 274 -3.47 -24.58 3.63
CA ASP A 274 -4.32 -25.63 4.19
C ASP A 274 -5.26 -26.26 3.13
N ASP A 275 -5.64 -25.53 2.08
CA ASP A 275 -6.50 -26.05 1.01
C ASP A 275 -5.72 -26.74 -0.13
N SER A 276 -5.75 -28.07 -0.16
CA SER A 276 -5.08 -28.91 -1.18
C SER A 276 -5.47 -28.63 -2.64
N THR A 277 -6.64 -28.04 -2.89
CA THR A 277 -7.10 -27.71 -4.25
C THR A 277 -6.43 -26.46 -4.81
N ILE A 278 -5.89 -25.60 -3.94
CA ILE A 278 -5.20 -24.37 -4.33
C ILE A 278 -3.75 -24.67 -4.67
N ALA A 279 -3.30 -24.22 -5.84
CA ALA A 279 -1.94 -24.38 -6.32
C ALA A 279 -1.01 -23.24 -5.88
N GLU A 280 -1.49 -22.01 -5.90
CA GLU A 280 -0.70 -20.81 -5.57
C GLU A 280 -1.58 -19.61 -5.23
N LEU A 281 -1.03 -18.71 -4.41
CA LEU A 281 -1.58 -17.41 -4.05
C LEU A 281 -1.06 -16.32 -4.99
N THR A 282 -1.98 -15.65 -5.67
CA THR A 282 -1.72 -14.49 -6.54
C THR A 282 -2.40 -13.24 -5.99
N VAL A 283 -2.07 -12.08 -6.56
CA VAL A 283 -2.65 -10.79 -6.18
C VAL A 283 -3.05 -10.08 -7.45
N GLU A 284 -4.20 -9.42 -7.42
CA GLU A 284 -4.71 -8.56 -8.48
C GLU A 284 -4.07 -7.18 -8.36
N ASP A 285 -3.35 -6.77 -9.40
CA ASP A 285 -2.74 -5.45 -9.58
C ASP A 285 -2.28 -4.76 -8.26
N PRO A 286 -1.31 -5.36 -7.54
CA PRO A 286 -0.86 -4.81 -6.26
C PRO A 286 -0.26 -3.42 -6.43
N ASN A 287 -0.57 -2.53 -5.49
CA ASN A 287 0.09 -1.24 -5.36
C ASN A 287 1.43 -1.39 -4.60
N GLU A 288 2.22 -0.32 -4.58
CA GLU A 288 3.56 -0.33 -3.97
C GLU A 288 3.53 -0.67 -2.48
N SER A 289 2.54 -0.17 -1.73
CA SER A 289 2.41 -0.45 -0.30
C SER A 289 2.07 -1.92 -0.04
N PHE A 290 1.24 -2.53 -0.89
CA PHE A 290 0.94 -3.96 -0.83
C PHE A 290 2.16 -4.81 -1.24
N ASP A 291 2.91 -4.42 -2.26
CA ASP A 291 4.15 -5.10 -2.67
C ASP A 291 5.14 -5.15 -1.49
N VAL A 292 5.37 -4.03 -0.78
CA VAL A 292 6.24 -4.00 0.41
C VAL A 292 5.72 -4.92 1.51
N LEU A 293 4.41 -4.92 1.77
CA LEU A 293 3.78 -5.80 2.77
C LEU A 293 4.00 -7.27 2.41
N ARG A 294 3.71 -7.64 1.16
CA ARG A 294 3.83 -8.99 0.63
C ARG A 294 5.28 -9.47 0.64
N ASP A 295 6.21 -8.64 0.20
CA ASP A 295 7.63 -8.97 0.17
C ASP A 295 8.17 -9.20 1.58
N SER A 296 7.74 -8.38 2.54
CA SER A 296 8.08 -8.54 3.95
C SER A 296 7.57 -9.86 4.51
N ALA A 297 6.31 -10.20 4.25
CA ALA A 297 5.69 -11.42 4.75
C ALA A 297 6.30 -12.67 4.09
N ASP A 298 6.36 -12.71 2.77
CA ASP A 298 6.90 -13.85 2.01
C ASP A 298 8.38 -14.11 2.35
N TYR A 299 9.18 -13.05 2.55
CA TYR A 299 10.57 -13.19 2.97
C TYR A 299 10.69 -13.83 4.35
N GLN A 300 9.88 -13.40 5.31
CA GLN A 300 9.85 -13.98 6.66
C GLN A 300 9.40 -15.45 6.65
N ILE A 301 8.43 -15.79 5.80
CA ILE A 301 7.91 -17.15 5.63
C ILE A 301 8.95 -18.07 5.00
N LEU A 302 9.63 -17.62 3.93
CA LEU A 302 10.55 -18.45 3.16
C LEU A 302 11.96 -18.55 3.75
N ARG A 303 12.45 -17.51 4.45
CA ARG A 303 13.83 -17.44 4.96
C ARG A 303 14.23 -18.68 5.77
N PRO A 304 13.43 -19.21 6.73
CA PRO A 304 13.81 -20.39 7.49
C PRO A 304 14.05 -21.62 6.61
N GLU A 305 13.19 -21.89 5.63
CA GLU A 305 13.34 -23.05 4.74
C GLU A 305 14.47 -22.87 3.72
N LEU A 306 14.72 -21.65 3.25
CA LEU A 306 15.87 -21.36 2.39
C LEU A 306 17.20 -21.54 3.14
N LEU A 307 17.28 -21.12 4.40
CA LEU A 307 18.44 -21.35 5.27
C LEU A 307 18.64 -22.83 5.57
N LYS A 308 17.58 -23.54 5.96
CA LYS A 308 17.60 -24.98 6.26
C LYS A 308 18.10 -25.82 5.07
N ASN A 309 17.76 -25.42 3.84
CA ASN A 309 18.23 -26.07 2.62
C ASN A 309 19.60 -25.56 2.12
N ASN A 310 20.29 -24.71 2.89
CA ASN A 310 21.59 -24.10 2.54
C ASN A 310 21.58 -23.43 1.16
N ILE A 311 20.47 -22.77 0.81
CA ILE A 311 20.32 -22.12 -0.48
C ILE A 311 21.32 -20.96 -0.57
N ASN A 312 22.24 -21.01 -1.52
CA ASN A 312 23.16 -19.93 -1.81
C ASN A 312 23.65 -20.05 -3.26
N ILE A 313 24.26 -18.98 -3.78
CA ILE A 313 24.89 -18.98 -5.09
C ILE A 313 26.20 -19.78 -5.01
N ASN A 314 26.33 -20.79 -5.88
CA ASN A 314 27.61 -21.45 -6.11
C ASN A 314 28.60 -20.45 -6.77
N PRO A 315 29.71 -20.06 -6.10
CA PRO A 315 30.67 -19.12 -6.68
C PRO A 315 31.40 -19.68 -7.91
N ASP A 316 31.46 -21.01 -8.04
CA ASP A 316 32.31 -21.73 -9.00
C ASP A 316 31.49 -22.74 -9.83
N PRO A 317 30.57 -22.27 -10.70
CA PRO A 317 29.61 -23.14 -11.41
C PRO A 317 30.23 -24.08 -12.45
N TRP A 318 31.50 -23.89 -12.82
CA TRP A 318 32.18 -24.67 -13.86
C TRP A 318 33.24 -25.63 -13.32
N GLY A 319 33.56 -25.58 -12.03
CA GLY A 319 34.66 -26.36 -11.44
C GLY A 319 35.96 -26.26 -12.28
N GLU A 320 36.67 -27.39 -12.41
CA GLU A 320 37.88 -27.50 -13.25
C GLU A 320 37.58 -27.70 -14.76
N ALA A 321 36.36 -28.11 -15.11
CA ALA A 321 35.94 -28.42 -16.48
C ALA A 321 35.41 -27.18 -17.21
N SER A 322 36.31 -26.43 -17.82
CA SER A 322 36.01 -25.21 -18.59
C SER A 322 35.27 -25.51 -19.91
N LYS A 323 33.93 -25.63 -19.88
CA LYS A 323 33.09 -25.35 -21.05
C LYS A 323 32.39 -24.02 -20.86
N LYS A 324 33.03 -22.97 -21.37
CA LYS A 324 32.52 -21.58 -21.36
C LYS A 324 31.30 -21.49 -22.27
N THR A 325 30.12 -21.32 -21.67
CA THR A 325 28.89 -21.04 -22.41
C THR A 325 28.65 -19.54 -22.47
N LYS A 326 28.07 -19.04 -23.57
CA LYS A 326 27.56 -17.64 -23.65
C LYS A 326 26.38 -17.37 -22.70
N ARG A 327 25.75 -18.43 -22.16
CA ARG A 327 24.60 -18.35 -21.27
C ARG A 327 25.03 -18.48 -19.81
N VAL A 328 24.27 -17.82 -18.93
CA VAL A 328 24.40 -17.96 -17.47
C VAL A 328 24.17 -19.43 -17.09
N PRO A 329 25.09 -20.08 -16.34
CA PRO A 329 24.99 -21.50 -15.98
C PRO A 329 24.03 -21.71 -14.80
N THR A 330 22.75 -21.34 -14.96
CA THR A 330 21.75 -21.29 -13.87
C THR A 330 21.64 -22.62 -13.10
N LEU A 331 21.67 -23.77 -13.79
CA LEU A 331 21.60 -25.11 -13.17
C LEU A 331 22.77 -25.42 -12.24
N SER A 332 23.95 -24.87 -12.52
CA SER A 332 25.15 -25.05 -11.69
C SER A 332 25.26 -24.00 -10.59
N LEU A 333 24.56 -22.87 -10.74
CA LEU A 333 24.56 -21.76 -9.79
C LEU A 333 23.58 -21.99 -8.63
N LEU A 334 22.45 -22.64 -8.90
CA LEU A 334 21.32 -22.76 -7.97
C LEU A 334 20.67 -24.15 -8.04
N PRO A 335 20.21 -24.69 -6.90
CA PRO A 335 19.49 -25.97 -6.85
C PRO A 335 18.04 -25.81 -7.30
N LEU A 336 17.80 -25.77 -8.62
CA LEU A 336 16.49 -25.42 -9.19
C LEU A 336 15.34 -26.35 -8.78
N LYS A 337 15.62 -27.65 -8.55
CA LYS A 337 14.59 -28.60 -8.10
C LYS A 337 14.14 -28.25 -6.68
N THR A 338 15.07 -28.10 -5.75
CA THR A 338 14.78 -27.72 -4.36
C THR A 338 14.03 -26.39 -4.29
N LEU A 339 14.43 -25.40 -5.09
CA LEU A 339 13.71 -24.12 -5.18
C LEU A 339 12.28 -24.28 -5.70
N SER A 340 12.06 -25.16 -6.68
CA SER A 340 10.72 -25.48 -7.19
C SER A 340 9.86 -26.18 -6.15
N ASP A 341 10.45 -27.12 -5.41
CA ASP A 341 9.80 -27.88 -4.34
C ASP A 341 9.40 -26.95 -3.18
N ILE A 342 10.29 -26.04 -2.75
CA ILE A 342 9.98 -25.01 -1.73
C ILE A 342 8.84 -24.11 -2.23
N ARG A 343 8.94 -23.56 -3.45
CA ARG A 343 7.90 -22.67 -3.98
C ARG A 343 6.52 -23.33 -3.99
N THR A 344 6.45 -24.58 -4.46
CA THR A 344 5.18 -25.32 -4.56
C THR A 344 4.64 -25.70 -3.19
N ALA A 345 5.50 -26.08 -2.25
CA ALA A 345 5.10 -26.36 -0.86
C ALA A 345 4.50 -25.13 -0.17
N PHE A 346 5.06 -23.94 -0.44
CA PHE A 346 4.57 -22.67 0.11
C PHE A 346 3.51 -21.98 -0.75
N LYS A 347 3.12 -22.57 -1.90
CA LYS A 347 2.08 -22.04 -2.80
C LYS A 347 2.32 -20.57 -3.21
N ILE A 348 3.56 -20.18 -3.46
CA ILE A 348 3.91 -18.81 -3.87
C ILE A 348 3.99 -18.73 -5.41
N GLU A 349 3.41 -17.66 -5.96
CA GLU A 349 3.46 -17.36 -7.40
C GLU A 349 4.92 -17.28 -7.91
N PRO A 350 5.24 -17.80 -9.10
CA PRO A 350 6.62 -17.91 -9.59
C PRO A 350 7.43 -16.61 -9.62
N THR A 351 6.81 -15.50 -10.02
CA THR A 351 7.46 -14.18 -10.11
C THR A 351 7.80 -13.64 -8.73
N GLN A 352 6.84 -13.74 -7.79
CA GLN A 352 7.02 -13.38 -6.39
C GLN A 352 8.12 -14.23 -5.75
N PHE A 353 8.07 -15.56 -5.92
CA PHE A 353 9.10 -16.44 -5.38
C PHE A 353 10.50 -16.11 -5.92
N ALA A 354 10.62 -15.83 -7.23
CA ALA A 354 11.89 -15.42 -7.82
C ALA A 354 12.40 -14.09 -7.24
N HIS A 355 11.50 -13.15 -6.96
CA HIS A 355 11.84 -11.88 -6.31
C HIS A 355 12.38 -12.09 -4.89
N ILE A 356 11.68 -12.87 -4.06
CA ILE A 356 12.10 -13.18 -2.69
C ILE A 356 13.39 -14.00 -2.66
N GLN A 357 13.55 -14.94 -3.60
CA GLN A 357 14.78 -15.70 -3.77
C GLN A 357 15.96 -14.77 -4.12
N GLU A 358 15.77 -13.82 -5.04
CA GLU A 358 16.81 -12.85 -5.40
C GLU A 358 17.22 -11.97 -4.20
N MET A 359 16.24 -11.49 -3.43
CA MET A 359 16.45 -10.74 -2.20
C MET A 359 17.20 -11.60 -1.16
N PHE A 360 16.75 -12.83 -0.92
CA PHE A 360 17.43 -13.75 -0.02
C PHE A 360 18.87 -14.03 -0.43
N LEU A 361 19.14 -14.30 -1.71
CA LEU A 361 20.51 -14.55 -2.18
C LEU A 361 21.42 -13.31 -2.04
N LEU A 362 20.88 -12.10 -2.23
CA LEU A 362 21.62 -10.87 -1.95
C LEU A 362 21.95 -10.76 -0.46
N SER A 363 21.00 -11.09 0.43
CA SER A 363 21.19 -11.08 1.89
C SER A 363 22.36 -11.95 2.36
N GLN A 364 22.64 -13.05 1.64
CA GLN A 364 23.73 -13.97 1.95
C GLN A 364 25.13 -13.44 1.56
N ILE A 365 25.21 -12.36 0.79
CA ILE A 365 26.48 -11.74 0.38
C ILE A 365 26.85 -10.67 1.42
N PRO A 366 28.08 -10.60 1.96
CA PRO A 366 28.44 -9.56 2.93
C PRO A 366 28.28 -8.14 2.37
N LEU A 367 27.80 -7.19 3.18
CA LEU A 367 27.51 -5.81 2.77
C LEU A 367 28.70 -5.15 2.04
N LYS A 368 29.93 -5.33 2.53
CA LYS A 368 31.17 -4.81 1.93
C LYS A 368 31.43 -5.28 0.48
N ASN A 369 30.82 -6.38 0.08
CA ASN A 369 30.93 -6.96 -1.26
C ASN A 369 29.79 -6.52 -2.19
N ARG A 370 28.79 -5.79 -1.68
CA ARG A 370 27.65 -5.22 -2.42
C ARG A 370 27.91 -3.75 -2.78
N ARG A 371 27.11 -3.19 -3.69
CA ARG A 371 27.27 -1.80 -4.12
C ARG A 371 27.14 -0.82 -2.94
N LYS A 372 26.10 -0.97 -2.11
CA LYS A 372 25.83 -0.09 -0.95
C LYS A 372 26.97 -0.09 0.08
N GLY A 373 27.67 -1.21 0.26
CA GLY A 373 28.83 -1.30 1.15
C GLY A 373 30.18 -0.92 0.51
N GLY A 374 30.17 -0.30 -0.67
CA GLY A 374 31.39 0.25 -1.28
C GLY A 374 32.17 -0.73 -2.15
N ALA A 375 31.53 -1.79 -2.67
CA ALA A 375 32.23 -2.73 -3.55
C ALA A 375 32.79 -2.07 -4.82
N ASN A 376 33.99 -2.51 -5.22
CA ASN A 376 34.67 -1.97 -6.40
C ASN A 376 34.05 -2.54 -7.69
N MET A 377 33.09 -1.82 -8.27
CA MET A 377 32.38 -2.25 -9.48
C MET A 377 33.30 -2.40 -10.69
N ALA A 378 34.33 -1.56 -10.82
CA ALA A 378 35.30 -1.68 -11.91
C ALA A 378 36.04 -3.02 -11.83
N ARG A 379 36.53 -3.39 -10.64
CA ARG A 379 37.15 -4.70 -10.41
C ARG A 379 36.17 -5.83 -10.70
N LEU A 380 34.93 -5.75 -10.20
CA LEU A 380 33.91 -6.76 -10.41
C LEU A 380 33.63 -7.00 -11.90
N LEU A 381 33.51 -5.94 -12.69
CA LEU A 381 33.23 -6.02 -14.13
C LEU A 381 34.44 -6.53 -14.94
N VAL A 382 35.67 -6.33 -14.44
CA VAL A 382 36.90 -6.84 -15.07
C VAL A 382 37.16 -8.30 -14.70
N LYS A 383 37.16 -8.62 -13.40
CA LYS A 383 37.47 -9.96 -12.87
C LYS A 383 36.30 -10.92 -13.05
N LYS A 384 35.06 -10.46 -12.93
CA LYS A 384 33.83 -11.29 -13.09
C LYS A 384 33.89 -12.53 -12.20
N HIS A 385 33.60 -13.70 -12.75
CA HIS A 385 33.74 -15.00 -12.10
C HIS A 385 35.19 -15.43 -11.78
N ARG A 386 36.20 -14.61 -12.10
CA ARG A 386 37.63 -14.90 -11.82
C ARG A 386 38.18 -14.08 -10.66
N ASP A 387 37.33 -13.42 -9.89
CA ASP A 387 37.78 -12.75 -8.68
C ASP A 387 38.26 -13.77 -7.65
N ASP A 388 39.28 -13.41 -6.88
CA ASP A 388 39.89 -14.28 -5.89
C ASP A 388 38.95 -14.48 -4.68
N ASP A 389 38.15 -13.47 -4.34
CA ASP A 389 37.15 -13.53 -3.28
C ASP A 389 35.86 -14.23 -3.76
N PRO A 390 35.48 -15.39 -3.18
CA PRO A 390 34.23 -16.07 -3.51
C PRO A 390 32.98 -15.19 -3.34
N ASN A 391 32.96 -14.22 -2.44
CA ASN A 391 31.82 -13.32 -2.25
C ASN A 391 31.69 -12.32 -3.40
N ASN A 392 32.80 -11.83 -3.95
CA ASN A 392 32.77 -11.05 -5.19
C ASN A 392 32.26 -11.89 -6.36
N ARG A 393 32.64 -13.18 -6.43
CA ARG A 393 32.09 -14.11 -7.44
C ARG A 393 30.59 -14.32 -7.27
N ARG A 394 30.10 -14.53 -6.04
CA ARG A 394 28.65 -14.64 -5.75
C ARG A 394 27.90 -13.38 -6.14
N TYR A 395 28.43 -12.20 -5.79
CA TYR A 395 27.83 -10.92 -6.15
C TYR A 395 27.78 -10.70 -7.67
N TYR A 396 28.86 -11.04 -8.38
CA TYR A 396 28.84 -11.05 -9.86
C TYR A 396 27.72 -11.95 -10.40
N TRP A 397 27.61 -13.17 -9.89
CA TRP A 397 26.60 -14.12 -10.33
C TRP A 397 25.17 -13.72 -9.99
N TRP A 398 24.96 -13.12 -8.82
CA TRP A 398 23.69 -12.53 -8.42
C TRP A 398 23.25 -11.50 -9.46
N ARG A 399 24.12 -10.52 -9.79
CA ARG A 399 23.83 -9.52 -10.83
C ARG A 399 23.52 -10.15 -12.18
N MET A 400 24.21 -11.23 -12.56
CA MET A 400 23.96 -11.93 -13.83
C MET A 400 22.62 -12.66 -13.87
N LEU A 401 22.20 -13.27 -12.75
CA LEU A 401 20.90 -13.93 -12.62
C LEU A 401 19.76 -12.89 -12.68
N THR A 402 19.89 -11.79 -11.94
CA THR A 402 18.92 -10.68 -11.96
C THR A 402 18.80 -10.09 -13.37
N LYS A 403 19.93 -9.83 -14.05
CA LYS A 403 19.94 -9.39 -15.46
C LYS A 403 19.26 -10.37 -16.39
N GLN A 404 19.48 -11.67 -16.20
CA GLN A 404 18.85 -12.71 -17.01
C GLN A 404 17.32 -12.69 -16.85
N ARG A 405 16.80 -12.51 -15.63
CA ARG A 405 15.36 -12.37 -15.37
C ARG A 405 14.81 -11.09 -16.00
N LEU A 406 15.43 -9.94 -15.72
CA LEU A 406 14.99 -8.63 -16.24
C LEU A 406 14.99 -8.60 -17.77
N TYR A 407 16.03 -9.17 -18.40
CA TYR A 407 16.08 -9.28 -19.86
C TYR A 407 14.95 -10.13 -20.42
N LYS A 408 14.58 -11.25 -19.77
CA LYS A 408 13.45 -12.07 -20.21
C LYS A 408 12.12 -11.35 -20.06
N ARG A 409 11.92 -10.63 -18.95
CA ARG A 409 10.69 -9.87 -18.68
C ARG A 409 10.49 -8.72 -19.66
N SER A 410 11.56 -7.98 -19.97
CA SER A 410 11.53 -6.80 -20.83
C SER A 410 12.10 -7.07 -22.22
N ARG A 411 12.03 -8.33 -22.69
CA ARG A 411 12.72 -8.77 -23.91
C ARG A 411 12.32 -7.95 -25.12
N ASP A 412 11.02 -7.74 -25.31
CA ASP A 412 10.49 -7.12 -26.52
C ASP A 412 10.94 -5.65 -26.65
N VAL A 413 10.91 -4.92 -25.54
CA VAL A 413 11.42 -3.54 -25.45
C VAL A 413 12.94 -3.51 -25.64
N LEU A 414 13.68 -4.39 -24.95
CA LEU A 414 15.14 -4.38 -24.99
C LEU A 414 15.71 -4.79 -26.35
N ILE A 415 14.98 -5.61 -27.13
CA ILE A 415 15.42 -6.02 -28.47
C ILE A 415 15.42 -4.86 -29.47
N GLN A 416 14.53 -3.87 -29.27
CA GLN A 416 14.44 -2.67 -30.11
C GLN A 416 15.62 -1.71 -29.90
N LEU A 417 16.24 -1.74 -28.71
CA LEU A 417 17.41 -0.91 -28.40
C LEU A 417 18.70 -1.45 -29.05
N LYS A 418 19.63 -0.53 -29.34
CA LYS A 418 21.00 -0.92 -29.76
C LYS A 418 21.68 -1.73 -28.65
N MET A 419 22.63 -2.58 -29.03
CA MET A 419 23.28 -3.49 -28.07
C MET A 419 23.91 -2.74 -26.87
N SER A 420 24.57 -1.61 -27.12
CA SER A 420 25.16 -0.77 -26.05
C SER A 420 24.10 -0.19 -25.11
N GLU A 421 23.02 0.35 -25.67
CA GLU A 421 21.89 0.92 -24.92
C GLU A 421 21.19 -0.15 -24.07
N ARG A 422 21.03 -1.35 -24.62
CA ARG A 422 20.50 -2.52 -23.89
C ARG A 422 21.35 -2.87 -22.67
N HIS A 423 22.68 -2.82 -22.80
CA HIS A 423 23.58 -3.10 -21.68
C HIS A 423 23.44 -2.05 -20.58
N THR A 424 23.42 -0.76 -20.93
CA THR A 424 23.24 0.34 -19.98
C THR A 424 21.88 0.24 -19.29
N ALA A 425 20.79 0.10 -20.06
CA ALA A 425 19.44 0.00 -19.50
C ALA A 425 19.28 -1.17 -18.52
N LEU A 426 19.87 -2.33 -18.83
CA LEU A 426 19.89 -3.48 -17.91
C LEU A 426 20.73 -3.22 -16.65
N GLU A 427 21.86 -2.52 -16.77
CA GLU A 427 22.69 -2.17 -15.62
C GLU A 427 21.97 -1.22 -14.66
N ASP A 428 21.32 -0.20 -15.21
CA ASP A 428 20.54 0.77 -14.46
C ASP A 428 19.33 0.10 -13.78
N THR A 429 18.65 -0.79 -14.49
CA THR A 429 17.51 -1.53 -13.92
C THR A 429 17.94 -2.44 -12.76
N VAL A 430 19.06 -3.16 -12.90
CA VAL A 430 19.57 -4.02 -11.81
C VAL A 430 20.01 -3.21 -10.61
N THR A 431 20.58 -2.03 -10.85
CA THR A 431 20.91 -1.08 -9.79
C THR A 431 19.68 -0.69 -9.00
N ASN A 432 18.60 -0.28 -9.69
CA ASN A 432 17.37 0.13 -9.02
C ASN A 432 16.74 -1.04 -8.23
N VAL A 433 16.82 -2.26 -8.76
CA VAL A 433 16.37 -3.47 -8.04
C VAL A 433 17.21 -3.73 -6.79
N GLU A 434 18.54 -3.64 -6.89
CA GLU A 434 19.43 -3.78 -5.73
C GLU A 434 19.14 -2.71 -4.66
N ASP A 435 18.99 -1.45 -5.07
CA ASP A 435 18.70 -0.35 -4.16
C ASP A 435 17.35 -0.54 -3.46
N GLY A 436 16.33 -1.09 -4.15
CA GLY A 436 15.05 -1.47 -3.55
C GLY A 436 15.19 -2.58 -2.50
N TYR A 437 15.94 -3.64 -2.79
CA TYR A 437 16.21 -4.70 -1.81
C TYR A 437 16.96 -4.19 -0.58
N GLU A 438 17.94 -3.31 -0.79
CA GLU A 438 18.70 -2.71 0.30
C GLU A 438 17.89 -1.75 1.18
N GLN A 439 16.77 -1.22 0.67
CA GLN A 439 15.80 -0.47 1.48
C GLN A 439 14.95 -1.42 2.31
N LEU A 440 14.44 -2.50 1.70
CA LEU A 440 13.67 -3.54 2.40
C LEU A 440 14.46 -4.19 3.55
N PHE A 441 15.75 -4.46 3.36
CA PHE A 441 16.58 -4.97 4.46
C PHE A 441 16.64 -4.00 5.64
N GLY A 442 16.74 -2.69 5.39
CA GLY A 442 16.70 -1.68 6.45
C GLY A 442 15.39 -1.75 7.25
N PHE A 443 14.26 -1.89 6.56
CA PHE A 443 12.96 -2.07 7.23
C PHE A 443 12.86 -3.37 8.02
N PHE A 444 13.46 -4.47 7.54
CA PHE A 444 13.48 -5.73 8.27
C PHE A 444 14.31 -5.64 9.55
N ASP A 445 15.48 -5.01 9.48
CA ASP A 445 16.36 -4.81 10.64
C ASP A 445 15.64 -3.93 11.69
N GLU A 446 15.07 -2.80 11.28
CA GLU A 446 14.29 -1.93 12.17
C GLU A 446 13.07 -2.63 12.80
N ARG A 447 12.43 -3.54 12.05
CA ARG A 447 11.28 -4.30 12.54
C ARG A 447 11.72 -5.39 13.51
N GLU A 448 12.80 -6.12 13.23
CA GLU A 448 13.36 -7.10 14.15
C GLU A 448 13.82 -6.42 15.46
N GLU A 449 14.43 -5.24 15.39
CA GLU A 449 14.80 -4.45 16.57
C GLU A 449 13.59 -4.01 17.38
N ARG A 450 12.53 -3.50 16.71
CA ARG A 450 11.27 -3.14 17.39
C ARG A 450 10.59 -4.33 18.06
N LEU A 451 10.56 -5.49 17.41
CA LEU A 451 9.97 -6.70 17.98
C LEU A 451 10.77 -7.21 19.18
N LYS A 452 12.11 -7.16 19.12
CA LYS A 452 12.97 -7.49 20.26
C LYS A 452 12.75 -6.52 21.43
N ALA A 453 12.69 -5.22 21.18
CA ALA A 453 12.39 -4.22 22.20
C ALA A 453 11.02 -4.47 22.87
N GLN A 454 9.99 -4.79 22.08
CA GLN A 454 8.66 -5.13 22.61
C GLN A 454 8.65 -6.43 23.43
N GLN A 455 9.42 -7.44 23.02
CA GLN A 455 9.58 -8.68 23.79
C GLN A 455 10.32 -8.43 25.11
N GLU A 456 11.39 -7.63 25.07
CA GLU A 456 12.16 -7.24 26.26
C GLU A 456 11.31 -6.39 27.23
N GLU A 457 10.47 -5.49 26.73
CA GLU A 457 9.49 -4.73 27.52
C GLU A 457 8.42 -5.62 28.15
N ALA A 458 7.90 -6.60 27.40
CA ALA A 458 6.92 -7.58 27.90
C ALA A 458 7.54 -8.55 28.93
N GLU A 459 8.81 -8.91 28.79
CA GLU A 459 9.56 -9.70 29.79
C GLU A 459 9.91 -8.86 31.03
N ALA A 460 10.20 -7.57 30.85
CA ALA A 460 10.45 -6.63 31.95
C ALA A 460 9.17 -6.35 32.76
N SER A 461 8.01 -6.22 32.11
CA SER A 461 6.71 -6.03 32.78
C SER A 461 6.28 -7.30 33.55
N ASN A 462 6.45 -8.49 32.96
CA ASN A 462 6.23 -9.78 33.65
C ASN A 462 7.15 -9.97 34.88
N ASN A 463 8.41 -9.52 34.80
CA ASN A 463 9.32 -9.54 35.95
C ASN A 463 8.98 -8.49 37.02
N ARG A 464 8.33 -7.37 36.62
CA ARG A 464 7.85 -6.34 37.55
C ARG A 464 6.63 -6.84 38.33
N GLU A 465 5.69 -7.55 37.69
CA GLU A 465 4.50 -8.14 38.33
C GLU A 465 4.83 -9.22 39.38
N GLN A 466 5.89 -10.01 39.20
CA GLN A 466 6.34 -10.96 40.24
C GLN A 466 6.95 -10.26 41.47
N ARG A 467 7.36 -9.00 41.36
CA ARG A 467 8.13 -8.30 42.40
C ARG A 467 7.32 -7.28 43.20
N THR A 468 6.08 -6.96 42.81
CA THR A 468 5.21 -5.97 43.48
C THR A 468 3.95 -6.57 44.12
N LYS A 469 4.05 -7.74 44.78
CA LYS A 469 3.18 -8.04 45.93
C LYS A 469 3.78 -7.48 47.22
N ARG A 470 3.90 -6.15 47.30
CA ARG A 470 3.91 -5.35 48.55
C ARG A 470 4.14 -3.87 48.20
N LYS A 471 3.19 -3.06 48.71
CA LYS A 471 3.22 -1.61 48.88
C LYS A 471 2.77 -0.79 47.66
N PHE A 472 1.53 -0.33 47.81
CA PHE A 472 0.85 0.70 47.05
C PHE A 472 1.35 2.06 47.53
N THR A 473 1.86 2.89 46.61
CA THR A 473 1.96 4.35 46.76
C THR A 473 1.75 4.94 45.38
N VAL A 474 0.76 5.82 45.31
CA VAL A 474 0.42 6.67 44.17
C VAL A 474 1.49 7.73 44.06
N GLU A 475 2.18 7.79 42.92
CA GLU A 475 2.89 8.99 42.47
C GLU A 475 2.52 9.18 41.00
N ASP A 476 1.91 10.34 40.74
CA ASP A 476 1.67 10.90 39.42
C ASP A 476 3.02 11.25 38.80
N GLU A 477 3.33 10.70 37.64
CA GLU A 477 4.40 11.22 36.77
C GLU A 477 3.80 11.48 35.39
N ASP A 478 3.69 12.78 35.10
CA ASP A 478 3.44 13.36 33.79
C ASP A 478 4.63 13.04 32.88
N ASP A 479 4.40 12.24 31.83
CA ASP A 479 5.35 12.09 30.72
C ASP A 479 4.72 12.66 29.44
N GLU A 480 5.12 13.90 29.11
CA GLU A 480 4.97 14.48 27.78
C GLU A 480 5.90 13.71 26.82
N GLU A 481 5.32 12.86 25.96
CA GLU A 481 6.07 12.19 24.89
C GLU A 481 6.32 13.13 23.70
N ASP A 482 7.61 13.35 23.43
CA ASP A 482 8.17 14.05 22.27
C ASP A 482 7.81 13.36 20.94
N GLU A 483 6.71 13.78 20.30
CA GLU A 483 6.47 13.56 18.88
C GLU A 483 7.33 14.51 18.02
N SER A 484 8.58 14.16 17.71
CA SER A 484 9.25 14.75 16.53
C SER A 484 10.46 13.96 16.00
N ALA A 485 10.22 12.96 15.15
CA ALA A 485 11.30 12.42 14.30
C ALA A 485 10.85 11.78 12.98
N ALA A 486 9.78 12.28 12.34
CA ALA A 486 9.53 12.00 10.92
C ALA A 486 10.15 13.13 10.08
N ALA A 487 11.47 13.07 9.89
CA ALA A 487 12.21 14.07 9.12
C ALA A 487 11.79 14.06 7.64
N LYS A 488 11.10 15.14 7.24
CA LYS A 488 10.84 15.60 5.88
C LYS A 488 12.11 15.49 5.01
N ARG A 489 12.10 14.63 4.00
CA ARG A 489 13.05 14.70 2.87
C ARG A 489 12.48 15.61 1.78
N PRO A 490 13.25 16.58 1.23
CA PRO A 490 12.77 17.40 0.12
C PRO A 490 12.76 16.60 -1.19
N LYS A 491 11.57 16.40 -1.78
CA LYS A 491 11.38 15.89 -3.15
C LYS A 491 11.69 17.01 -4.16
N LEU A 492 12.98 17.26 -4.45
CA LEU A 492 13.39 18.28 -5.43
C LEU A 492 12.75 18.11 -6.84
N PRO A 493 12.66 16.89 -7.43
CA PRO A 493 12.08 16.71 -8.76
C PRO A 493 10.55 16.88 -8.80
N LEU A 494 9.85 16.37 -7.80
CA LEU A 494 8.38 16.43 -7.75
C LEU A 494 7.90 17.86 -7.44
N GLY A 495 8.56 18.55 -6.50
CA GLY A 495 8.22 19.94 -6.18
C GLY A 495 8.41 20.90 -7.35
N LEU A 496 9.39 20.63 -8.23
CA LEU A 496 9.57 21.38 -9.48
C LEU A 496 8.43 21.12 -10.47
N LEU A 497 7.94 19.89 -10.59
CA LEU A 497 6.86 19.54 -11.51
C LEU A 497 5.49 20.04 -11.03
N THR A 498 5.24 19.99 -9.72
CA THR A 498 4.05 20.60 -9.12
C THR A 498 4.02 22.11 -9.37
N ALA A 499 5.16 22.79 -9.24
CA ALA A 499 5.25 24.23 -9.55
C ALA A 499 5.22 24.54 -11.06
N ALA A 500 5.58 23.57 -11.90
CA ALA A 500 5.54 23.70 -13.35
C ALA A 500 4.15 23.46 -13.97
N GLN A 501 3.13 23.19 -13.15
CA GLN A 501 1.77 23.02 -13.63
C GLN A 501 1.28 24.29 -14.35
N GLY A 502 0.59 24.13 -15.46
CA GLY A 502 0.17 25.17 -16.39
C GLY A 502 1.24 25.66 -17.38
N HIS A 503 2.50 25.26 -17.23
CA HIS A 503 3.60 25.78 -18.06
C HIS A 503 3.96 24.86 -19.23
N PRO A 504 4.48 25.43 -20.34
CA PRO A 504 4.97 24.62 -21.46
C PRO A 504 6.24 23.86 -21.07
N MET A 505 6.30 22.59 -21.45
CA MET A 505 7.48 21.76 -21.26
C MET A 505 7.69 20.77 -22.39
N LEU A 506 8.96 20.41 -22.58
CA LEU A 506 9.35 19.37 -23.51
C LEU A 506 9.65 18.09 -22.73
N VAL A 507 8.97 17.02 -23.11
CA VAL A 507 9.12 15.68 -22.54
C VAL A 507 9.73 14.77 -23.60
N GLU A 508 10.92 14.23 -23.35
CA GLU A 508 11.48 13.16 -24.19
C GLU A 508 11.15 11.81 -23.56
N LEU A 509 10.49 10.94 -24.34
CA LEU A 509 10.14 9.60 -23.94
C LEU A 509 11.30 8.63 -24.19
N LYS A 510 11.30 7.50 -23.49
CA LYS A 510 12.32 6.45 -23.62
C LYS A 510 12.34 5.78 -24.99
N ASN A 511 11.24 5.85 -25.74
CA ASN A 511 11.15 5.37 -27.13
C ASN A 511 11.74 6.37 -28.15
N GLY A 512 12.20 7.55 -27.71
CA GLY A 512 12.78 8.59 -28.55
C GLY A 512 11.78 9.63 -29.07
N GLU A 513 10.48 9.43 -28.85
CA GLU A 513 9.46 10.43 -29.18
C GLU A 513 9.60 11.64 -28.25
N THR A 514 9.30 12.82 -28.78
CA THR A 514 9.25 14.05 -27.97
C THR A 514 7.85 14.61 -27.97
N LEU A 515 7.37 15.01 -26.79
CA LEU A 515 6.09 15.66 -26.59
C LEU A 515 6.36 17.08 -26.12
N ASN A 516 5.85 18.07 -26.85
CA ASN A 516 5.93 19.48 -26.46
C ASN A 516 4.51 19.99 -26.21
N GLY A 517 4.20 20.36 -24.98
CA GLY A 517 2.85 20.79 -24.58
C GLY A 517 2.85 21.42 -23.19
N HIS A 518 1.66 21.79 -22.70
CA HIS A 518 1.49 22.41 -21.38
C HIS A 518 1.24 21.33 -20.32
N LEU A 519 1.97 21.38 -19.21
CA LEU A 519 1.76 20.44 -18.11
C LEU A 519 0.44 20.73 -17.41
N ALA A 520 -0.57 19.89 -17.62
CA ALA A 520 -1.86 20.02 -16.96
C ALA A 520 -1.84 19.41 -15.55
N ASN A 521 -1.18 18.26 -15.37
CA ASN A 521 -1.06 17.61 -14.07
C ASN A 521 0.20 16.72 -13.99
N CYS A 522 0.73 16.54 -12.78
CA CYS A 522 1.82 15.60 -12.48
C CYS A 522 1.52 14.90 -11.15
N ASP A 523 1.38 13.57 -11.16
CA ASP A 523 1.16 12.81 -9.94
C ASP A 523 2.47 12.50 -9.18
N ASN A 524 2.36 11.84 -8.04
CA ASN A 524 3.49 11.46 -7.19
C ASN A 524 4.48 10.46 -7.84
N TRP A 525 4.08 9.78 -8.91
CA TRP A 525 4.90 8.84 -9.69
C TRP A 525 5.46 9.47 -10.98
N MET A 526 5.35 10.80 -11.12
CA MET A 526 5.73 11.58 -12.30
C MET A 526 4.99 11.16 -13.58
N ASN A 527 3.79 10.61 -13.46
CA ASN A 527 2.89 10.51 -14.61
C ASN A 527 2.40 11.92 -14.94
N LEU A 528 2.47 12.31 -16.22
CA LEU A 528 2.16 13.66 -16.69
C LEU A 528 0.93 13.64 -17.58
N ILE A 529 0.06 14.63 -17.40
CA ILE A 529 -0.96 15.00 -18.37
C ILE A 529 -0.46 16.26 -19.08
N LEU A 530 -0.29 16.19 -20.39
CA LEU A 530 0.07 17.33 -21.22
C LEU A 530 -1.10 17.73 -22.11
N ARG A 531 -1.40 19.02 -22.22
CA ARG A 531 -2.41 19.57 -23.13
C ARG A 531 -1.77 20.33 -24.29
N GLU A 532 -2.49 20.38 -25.42
CA GLU A 532 -2.07 21.05 -26.66
C GLU A 532 -0.71 20.54 -27.16
N VAL A 533 -0.58 19.22 -27.26
CA VAL A 533 0.69 18.54 -27.44
C VAL A 533 1.07 18.41 -28.91
N VAL A 534 2.30 18.76 -29.23
CA VAL A 534 2.95 18.39 -30.48
C VAL A 534 3.87 17.20 -30.20
N GLN A 535 3.49 16.03 -30.69
CA GLN A 535 4.33 14.83 -30.67
C GLN A 535 5.23 14.81 -31.91
N THR A 536 6.52 14.58 -31.71
CA THR A 536 7.50 14.38 -32.77
C THR A 536 8.02 12.95 -32.72
N SER A 537 8.10 12.28 -33.89
CA SER A 537 8.67 10.94 -34.03
C SER A 537 10.14 10.87 -33.59
N PRO A 538 10.66 9.68 -33.24
CA PRO A 538 12.07 9.50 -32.88
C PRO A 538 13.05 9.95 -33.98
N GLU A 539 12.64 9.86 -35.24
CA GLU A 539 13.43 10.29 -36.40
C GLU A 539 13.32 11.80 -36.69
N GLY A 540 12.42 12.53 -36.03
CA GLY A 540 12.22 13.97 -36.21
C GLY A 540 11.50 14.37 -37.50
N ASP A 541 10.93 13.40 -38.23
CA ASP A 541 10.36 13.57 -39.57
C ASP A 541 8.82 13.69 -39.58
N ARG A 542 8.15 13.31 -38.48
CA ARG A 542 6.68 13.32 -38.36
C ARG A 542 6.23 14.06 -37.12
N PHE A 543 5.19 14.87 -37.28
CA PHE A 543 4.60 15.68 -36.22
C PHE A 543 3.10 15.40 -36.12
N PHE A 544 2.62 15.12 -34.92
CA PHE A 544 1.20 14.92 -34.62
C PHE A 544 0.76 15.98 -33.62
N LYS A 545 -0.37 16.65 -33.89
CA LYS A 545 -1.02 17.54 -32.93
C LYS A 545 -2.07 16.75 -32.18
N LEU A 546 -1.94 16.68 -30.87
CA LEU A 546 -2.82 15.95 -29.97
C LEU A 546 -3.43 16.95 -28.99
N PRO A 547 -4.76 16.89 -28.73
CA PRO A 547 -5.39 17.77 -27.78
C PRO A 547 -4.88 17.54 -26.34
N GLU A 548 -4.65 16.27 -25.98
CA GLU A 548 -4.13 15.87 -24.68
C GLU A 548 -3.36 14.56 -24.80
N VAL A 549 -2.35 14.36 -23.95
CA VAL A 549 -1.58 13.12 -23.83
C VAL A 549 -1.32 12.79 -22.37
N TYR A 550 -1.68 11.57 -21.97
CA TYR A 550 -1.25 10.98 -20.71
C TYR A 550 0.08 10.23 -20.91
N VAL A 551 1.08 10.58 -20.11
CA VAL A 551 2.42 10.01 -20.14
C VAL A 551 2.72 9.34 -18.81
N ARG A 552 2.90 8.02 -18.82
CA ARG A 552 3.37 7.32 -17.62
C ARG A 552 4.81 7.72 -17.29
N GLY A 553 5.08 8.09 -16.04
CA GLY A 553 6.37 8.61 -15.57
C GLY A 553 7.53 7.64 -15.79
N ASN A 554 7.25 6.33 -15.75
CA ASN A 554 8.22 5.30 -16.07
C ASN A 554 8.70 5.32 -17.54
N ASN A 555 7.98 5.98 -18.44
CA ASN A 555 8.31 6.11 -19.87
C ASN A 555 9.04 7.42 -20.17
N ILE A 556 9.18 8.31 -19.19
CA ILE A 556 9.88 9.59 -19.35
C ILE A 556 11.38 9.36 -19.25
N LYS A 557 12.14 9.91 -20.20
CA LYS A 557 13.60 9.89 -20.20
C LYS A 557 14.14 11.14 -19.51
N TYR A 558 13.69 12.32 -19.93
CA TYR A 558 13.95 13.59 -19.25
C TYR A 558 12.90 14.63 -19.64
N LEU A 559 12.86 15.71 -18.85
CA LEU A 559 11.98 16.85 -19.03
C LEU A 559 12.85 18.11 -19.17
N ARG A 560 12.45 19.06 -20.01
CA ARG A 560 13.03 20.41 -20.03
C ARG A 560 12.01 21.36 -19.44
N ILE A 561 12.38 21.97 -18.33
CA ILE A 561 11.58 22.94 -17.59
C ILE A 561 12.19 24.33 -17.85
N PRO A 562 11.38 25.36 -18.16
CA PRO A 562 11.85 26.74 -18.26
C PRO A 562 12.56 27.20 -16.97
N GLU A 563 13.63 27.99 -17.09
CA GLU A 563 14.44 28.45 -15.95
C GLU A 563 13.64 29.31 -14.95
N GLU A 564 12.62 30.03 -15.43
CA GLU A 564 11.72 30.88 -14.63
C GLU A 564 11.02 30.09 -13.50
N ILE A 565 10.65 28.83 -13.77
CA ILE A 565 9.96 27.96 -12.80
C ILE A 565 10.92 27.51 -11.69
N ILE A 566 12.20 27.35 -12.02
CA ILE A 566 13.25 26.97 -11.07
C ILE A 566 13.47 28.11 -10.06
N GLU A 567 13.35 29.37 -10.49
CA GLU A 567 13.44 30.54 -9.61
C GLU A 567 12.21 30.67 -8.71
N MET A 568 11.00 30.47 -9.24
CA MET A 568 9.75 30.49 -8.47
C MET A 568 9.73 29.48 -7.32
N VAL A 569 10.23 28.26 -7.53
CA VAL A 569 10.29 27.23 -6.47
C VAL A 569 11.28 27.59 -5.37
N LYS A 570 12.39 28.26 -5.71
CA LYS A 570 13.37 28.74 -4.73
C LYS A 570 12.78 29.86 -3.86
N GLU A 571 12.00 30.76 -4.47
CA GLU A 571 11.31 31.84 -3.74
C GLU A 571 10.15 31.32 -2.86
N GLN A 572 9.36 30.35 -3.32
CA GLN A 572 8.29 29.73 -2.52
C GLN A 572 8.83 28.96 -1.31
N GLN A 573 10.02 28.37 -1.40
CA GLN A 573 10.68 27.73 -0.25
C GLN A 573 11.25 28.73 0.76
N GLN A 574 11.63 29.94 0.32
CA GLN A 574 12.09 31.02 1.21
C GLN A 574 10.93 31.79 1.86
N ASN A 575 9.76 31.84 1.22
CA ASN A 575 8.58 32.57 1.69
C ASN A 575 7.57 31.73 2.49
N GLN A 576 7.86 30.47 2.83
CA GLN A 576 7.05 29.77 3.85
C GLN A 576 7.30 30.40 5.23
N PRO A 577 6.31 31.08 5.85
CA PRO A 577 6.49 31.59 7.19
C PRO A 577 6.62 30.39 8.14
N GLN A 578 7.72 30.34 8.89
CA GLN A 578 7.84 29.51 10.08
C GLN A 578 6.71 29.89 11.03
N ASN A 579 5.62 29.13 11.01
CA ASN A 579 4.47 29.37 11.85
C ASN A 579 4.86 28.99 13.29
N ARG A 580 5.41 29.97 14.01
CA ARG A 580 5.64 29.90 15.45
C ARG A 580 4.30 29.72 16.14
N ASN A 581 4.12 28.52 16.68
CA ASN A 581 3.34 28.16 17.86
C ASN A 581 2.69 29.37 18.56
N ARG A 582 1.40 29.62 18.30
CA ARG A 582 0.55 30.47 19.14
C ARG A 582 -0.79 29.76 19.33
N GLY A 583 -0.87 28.98 20.40
CA GLY A 583 -2.13 28.48 20.94
C GLY A 583 -3.03 29.62 21.45
N PRO A 584 -4.34 29.35 21.66
CA PRO A 584 -5.32 30.38 21.96
C PRO A 584 -5.16 30.94 23.37
N ARG A 585 -5.38 32.25 23.50
CA ARG A 585 -5.52 32.97 24.77
C ARG A 585 -6.70 32.42 25.57
N GLU A 586 -6.43 31.93 26.78
CA GLU A 586 -7.43 31.87 27.85
C GLU A 586 -7.07 32.87 28.95
N GLY A 587 -8.05 33.68 29.33
CA GLY A 587 -7.89 34.78 30.27
C GLY A 587 -7.93 34.32 31.73
N GLY A 588 -6.97 34.80 32.53
CA GLY A 588 -6.95 34.66 33.98
C GLY A 588 -6.33 35.89 34.64
N ARG A 589 -7.10 36.56 35.49
CA ARG A 589 -6.81 37.82 36.20
C ARG A 589 -5.84 37.65 37.39
N GLY A 590 -5.00 38.68 37.60
CA GLY A 590 -4.34 39.04 38.89
C GLY A 590 -3.13 38.16 39.25
N ASP A 591 -2.06 38.62 39.87
CA ASP A 591 -1.89 39.74 40.79
C ASP A 591 -0.42 40.24 40.77
N ARG A 592 -0.22 41.40 41.42
CA ARG A 592 0.91 42.34 41.45
C ARG A 592 2.27 41.78 41.94
N GLY A 593 3.34 42.44 41.45
CA GLY A 593 4.26 43.14 42.36
C GLY A 593 5.78 42.99 42.14
N GLY A 594 6.46 44.14 41.99
CA GLY A 594 7.83 44.37 42.52
C GLY A 594 8.99 44.04 41.58
N ARG A 595 9.56 44.99 40.81
CA ARG A 595 10.51 46.06 41.22
C ARG A 595 11.91 45.54 41.63
N GLY A 596 12.87 45.69 40.70
CA GLY A 596 14.09 46.47 40.99
C GLY A 596 15.45 45.74 41.02
N GLY A 597 16.44 46.40 40.40
CA GLY A 597 17.84 46.44 40.84
C GLY A 597 18.81 45.49 40.11
N ARG A 598 19.59 45.94 39.12
CA ARG A 598 20.93 46.58 39.25
C ARG A 598 22.00 45.75 39.98
N GLY A 599 23.10 45.47 39.28
CA GLY A 599 24.45 45.35 39.85
C GLY A 599 25.28 44.23 39.19
N ARG A 600 26.12 44.52 38.19
CA ARG A 600 27.55 44.88 38.29
C ARG A 600 28.47 43.80 38.89
N GLY A 601 29.51 43.46 38.13
CA GLY A 601 30.85 43.14 38.65
C GLY A 601 31.39 41.79 38.17
N ARG A 602 32.16 41.76 37.08
CA ARG A 602 33.65 41.74 37.09
C ARG A 602 34.27 40.49 37.75
N GLY A 603 34.86 39.65 36.91
CA GLY A 603 36.32 39.62 36.81
C GLY A 603 37.04 38.31 37.13
N ARG A 604 37.95 37.95 36.18
CA ARG A 604 39.14 37.09 36.29
C ARG A 604 38.87 35.60 36.55
N GLY A 605 39.44 34.63 35.83
CA GLY A 605 40.62 34.62 34.95
C GLY A 605 41.75 33.80 35.59
N ARG A 606 42.18 32.74 34.88
CA ARG A 606 43.35 31.84 35.09
C ARG A 606 43.28 30.90 36.31
N GLY A 607 43.71 29.64 36.25
CA GLY A 607 44.38 28.85 35.20
C GLY A 607 45.29 27.78 35.84
N GLY A 608 45.69 26.78 35.04
CA GLY A 608 46.77 25.80 35.32
C GLY A 608 46.26 24.47 35.92
N ASN A 609 46.66 23.29 35.46
CA ASN A 609 47.81 22.90 34.64
C ASN A 609 47.44 21.68 33.77
#